data_AF-C5DAF7-F1
#
_entry.id   AF-C5DAF7-F1
#
_cell.length_a   1.000
_cell.length_b   1.000
_cell.length_c   1.000
_cell.angle_alpha   90.00
_cell.angle_beta   90.00
_cell.angle_gamma   90.00
#
_symmetry.space_group_name_H-M   'P 1'
#
loop_
_entity.id
_entity.type
_entity.pdbx_description
1 polymer ?
#
loop_
_entity_poly.entity_id
_entity_poly.type
_entity_poly.pdbx_seq_one_letter_code
_entity_poly.pdbx_strand_id
1 'polypeptide(L)'
;MDKISNSPVEVGDWVKGKTKNGELIYGYIEAVNSLQGTVKIKVMDCDNEQIIGKTVETLKHWVKKLPMSTFDGEEPIKALIELALLTKDESWFMELSAKLKSIRQVAKESEMQNASHPSFQNRLGTYGTRD
;
A
#
# COMPACT_ATOMS: atom_id res chain seq x y z
N MET A 1 -11.31 -3.98 3.88
CA MET A 1 -11.71 -2.70 4.51
C MET A 1 -10.43 -2.04 4.98
N ASP A 2 -9.87 -1.18 4.15
CA ASP A 2 -8.61 -0.49 4.47
C ASP A 2 -8.84 0.45 5.65
N LYS A 3 -8.14 0.20 6.75
CA LYS A 3 -8.14 1.11 7.90
C LYS A 3 -7.44 2.39 7.45
N ILE A 4 -8.22 3.43 7.16
CA ILE A 4 -7.72 4.79 6.97
C ILE A 4 -7.25 5.26 8.35
N SER A 5 -5.98 5.00 8.68
CA SER A 5 -5.34 5.63 9.83
C SER A 5 -5.27 7.13 9.54
N ASN A 6 -6.06 7.91 10.28
CA ASN A 6 -6.00 9.36 10.24
C ASN A 6 -4.77 9.84 11.03
N SER A 7 -3.59 9.36 10.67
CA SER A 7 -2.33 9.81 11.24
C SER A 7 -1.98 11.18 10.67
N PRO A 8 -1.46 12.12 11.47
CA PRO A 8 -0.95 13.38 10.96
C PRO A 8 0.11 13.11 9.88
N VAL A 9 0.07 13.90 8.81
CA VAL A 9 1.08 13.86 7.73
C VAL A 9 2.41 14.41 8.24
N GLU A 10 3.48 13.69 7.93
CA GLU A 10 4.86 14.00 8.31
C GLU A 10 5.76 14.16 7.07
N VAL A 11 6.96 14.73 7.27
CA VAL A 11 7.95 14.86 6.19
C VAL A 11 8.32 13.48 5.65
N GLY A 12 8.33 13.34 4.32
CA GLY A 12 8.57 12.08 3.63
C GLY A 12 7.32 11.25 3.35
N ASP A 13 6.16 11.59 3.93
CA ASP A 13 4.92 10.88 3.64
C ASP A 13 4.48 11.09 2.19
N TRP A 14 4.11 9.99 1.54
CA TRP A 14 3.39 10.02 0.27
C TRP A 14 1.95 10.46 0.50
N VAL A 15 1.52 11.45 -0.28
CA VAL A 15 0.25 12.13 -0.09
C VAL A 15 -0.48 12.38 -1.39
N LYS A 16 -1.80 12.44 -1.28
CA LYS A 16 -2.70 13.00 -2.27
C LYS A 16 -3.26 14.29 -1.71
N GLY A 17 -3.19 15.37 -2.48
CA GLY A 17 -3.64 16.69 -2.07
C GLY A 17 -4.42 17.40 -3.18
N LYS A 18 -4.83 18.63 -2.85
CA LYS A 18 -5.36 19.59 -3.83
C LYS A 18 -4.60 20.91 -3.77
N THR A 19 -4.40 21.54 -4.91
CA THR A 19 -3.91 22.92 -4.97
C THR A 19 -5.02 23.90 -4.63
N LYS A 20 -4.68 25.19 -4.45
CA LYS A 20 -5.65 26.27 -4.28
C LYS A 20 -6.60 26.43 -5.47
N ASN A 21 -6.16 26.01 -6.65
CA ASN A 21 -6.95 26.06 -7.89
C ASN A 21 -7.81 24.82 -8.09
N GLY A 22 -7.75 23.84 -7.18
CA GLY A 22 -8.54 22.62 -7.22
C GLY A 22 -7.89 21.44 -7.95
N GLU A 23 -6.69 21.62 -8.50
CA GLU A 23 -5.92 20.58 -9.19
C GLU A 23 -5.56 19.45 -8.23
N LEU A 24 -5.62 18.21 -8.72
CA LEU A 24 -5.27 17.03 -7.94
C LEU A 24 -3.77 16.78 -8.01
N ILE A 25 -3.12 16.74 -6.86
CA ILE A 25 -1.67 16.52 -6.78
C ILE A 25 -1.33 15.23 -6.03
N TYR A 26 -0.33 14.52 -6.53
CA TYR A 26 0.33 13.40 -5.87
C TYR A 26 1.79 13.74 -5.67
N GLY A 27 2.33 13.40 -4.50
CA GLY A 27 3.70 13.73 -4.17
C GLY A 27 4.08 13.30 -2.76
N TYR A 28 5.20 13.84 -2.28
CA TYR A 28 5.65 13.62 -0.91
C TYR A 28 5.78 14.94 -0.16
N ILE A 29 5.61 14.89 1.16
CA ILE A 29 5.74 16.06 2.04
C ILE A 29 7.21 16.43 2.16
N GLU A 30 7.57 17.63 1.73
CA GLU A 30 8.92 18.20 1.86
C GLU A 30 9.06 18.97 3.19
N ALA A 31 8.00 19.66 3.63
CA ALA A 31 7.98 20.37 4.90
C ALA A 31 6.55 20.51 5.47
N VAL A 32 6.46 20.57 6.79
CA VAL A 32 5.21 20.83 7.52
C VAL A 32 5.33 22.12 8.30
N ASN A 33 4.41 23.06 8.10
CA ASN A 33 4.33 24.30 8.87
C ASN A 33 3.13 24.24 9.82
N SER A 34 3.38 23.79 11.05
CA SER A 34 2.34 23.63 12.07
C SER A 34 1.74 24.97 12.54
N LEU A 35 2.51 26.07 12.48
CA LEU A 35 2.04 27.40 12.88
C LEU A 35 0.99 27.95 11.91
N GLN A 36 1.18 27.71 10.61
CA GLN A 36 0.29 28.21 9.54
C GLN A 36 -0.74 27.16 9.09
N GLY A 37 -0.65 25.92 9.59
CA GLY A 37 -1.53 24.83 9.17
C GLY A 37 -1.35 24.43 7.71
N THR A 38 -0.16 24.67 7.14
CA THR A 38 0.18 24.37 5.74
C THR A 38 1.23 23.27 5.64
N VAL A 39 1.30 22.66 4.46
CA VAL A 39 2.33 21.68 4.10
C VAL A 39 2.87 22.00 2.72
N LYS A 40 4.18 21.75 2.54
CA LYS A 40 4.85 21.82 1.25
C LYS A 40 4.99 20.43 0.68
N ILE A 41 4.51 20.24 -0.55
CA ILE A 41 4.49 18.96 -1.26
C ILE A 41 5.37 19.09 -2.49
N LYS A 42 6.32 18.17 -2.66
CA LYS A 42 7.01 17.98 -3.94
C LYS A 42 6.10 17.17 -4.85
N VAL A 43 5.64 17.79 -5.93
CA VAL A 43 4.69 17.17 -6.85
C VAL A 43 5.41 16.17 -7.75
N MET A 44 4.93 14.92 -7.75
CA MET A 44 5.44 13.83 -8.61
C MET A 44 4.47 13.54 -9.77
N ASP A 45 3.17 13.76 -9.56
CA ASP A 45 2.15 13.60 -10.58
C ASP A 45 0.98 14.57 -10.34
N CYS A 46 0.38 15.08 -11.40
CA CYS A 46 -0.70 16.06 -11.35
C CYS A 46 -1.47 16.11 -12.68
N ASP A 47 -2.77 16.42 -12.58
CA ASP A 47 -3.62 16.72 -13.75
C ASP A 47 -3.16 17.96 -14.53
N ASN A 48 -2.50 18.91 -13.88
CA ASN A 48 -1.76 19.98 -14.55
C ASN A 48 -0.26 19.64 -14.64
N GLU A 49 0.17 19.20 -15.82
CA GLU A 49 1.57 18.80 -16.07
C GLU A 49 2.59 19.91 -15.77
N GLN A 50 2.19 21.20 -15.83
CA GLN A 50 3.09 22.33 -15.57
C GLN A 50 3.58 22.40 -14.13
N ILE A 51 2.94 21.72 -13.18
CA ILE A 51 3.32 21.75 -11.77
C ILE A 51 4.09 20.51 -11.31
N ILE A 52 4.25 19.50 -12.17
CA ILE A 52 5.06 18.32 -11.88
C ILE A 52 6.52 18.74 -11.65
N GLY A 53 7.14 18.18 -10.60
CA GLY A 53 8.50 18.50 -10.17
C GLY A 53 8.65 19.79 -9.34
N LYS A 54 7.59 20.61 -9.22
CA LYS A 54 7.59 21.81 -8.39
C LYS A 54 7.18 21.50 -6.94
N THR A 55 7.52 22.40 -6.03
CA THR A 55 7.01 22.37 -4.66
C THR A 55 5.77 23.26 -4.55
N VAL A 56 4.67 22.70 -4.06
CA VAL A 56 3.40 23.42 -3.86
C VAL A 56 3.08 23.47 -2.36
N GLU A 57 2.70 24.65 -1.89
CA GLU A 57 2.20 24.83 -0.52
C GLU A 57 0.67 24.82 -0.49
N THR A 58 0.10 23.95 0.34
CA THR A 58 -1.36 23.80 0.49
C THR A 58 -1.76 23.61 1.95
N LEU A 59 -3.06 23.69 2.22
CA LEU A 59 -3.62 23.53 3.57
C LEU A 59 -3.54 22.06 4.01
N LYS A 60 -3.08 21.82 5.24
CA LYS A 60 -2.89 20.46 5.77
C LYS A 60 -4.15 19.59 5.68
N HIS A 61 -5.33 20.19 5.84
CA HIS A 61 -6.61 19.46 5.78
C HIS A 61 -7.08 19.09 4.37
N TRP A 62 -6.44 19.61 3.31
CA TRP A 62 -6.68 19.19 1.92
C TRP A 62 -5.78 18.03 1.49
N VAL A 63 -4.92 17.57 2.39
CA VAL A 63 -3.91 16.57 2.11
C VAL A 63 -4.24 15.31 2.89
N LYS A 64 -4.21 14.18 2.20
CA LYS A 64 -4.43 12.86 2.78
C LYS A 64 -3.20 11.99 2.52
N LYS A 65 -2.73 11.32 3.57
CA LYS A 65 -1.70 10.30 3.44
C LYS A 65 -2.21 9.20 2.53
N LEU A 66 -1.38 8.79 1.57
CA LEU A 66 -1.68 7.63 0.74
C LEU A 66 -1.49 6.36 1.59
N PRO A 67 -2.41 5.39 1.48
CA PRO A 67 -2.22 4.11 2.15
C PRO A 67 -0.96 3.48 1.57
N MET A 68 0.02 3.21 2.43
CA MET A 68 1.15 2.35 2.08
C MET A 68 0.58 0.94 1.95
N SER A 69 0.24 0.55 0.72
CA SER A 69 -0.10 -0.83 0.43
C SER A 69 1.17 -1.64 0.69
N THR A 70 1.09 -2.63 1.56
CA THR A 70 2.24 -3.49 1.79
C THR A 70 2.42 -4.39 0.57
N PHE A 71 3.59 -4.32 -0.06
CA PHE A 71 3.95 -5.18 -1.19
C PHE A 71 4.33 -6.58 -0.68
N ASP A 72 3.39 -7.22 0.01
CA ASP A 72 3.58 -8.52 0.66
C ASP A 72 3.01 -9.68 -0.15
N GLY A 73 2.34 -9.38 -1.27
CA GLY A 73 1.95 -10.36 -2.26
C GLY A 73 3.12 -10.79 -3.14
N GLU A 74 3.02 -12.00 -3.71
CA GLU A 74 4.03 -12.55 -4.60
C GLU A 74 4.22 -11.73 -5.89
N GLU A 75 3.12 -11.25 -6.50
CA GLU A 75 3.16 -10.48 -7.75
C GLU A 75 3.94 -9.15 -7.63
N PRO A 76 3.66 -8.28 -6.64
CA PRO A 76 4.46 -7.08 -6.46
C PRO A 76 5.94 -7.34 -6.24
N ILE A 77 6.30 -8.38 -5.48
CA ILE A 77 7.72 -8.72 -5.26
C ILE A 77 8.39 -9.16 -6.56
N LYS A 78 7.72 -9.96 -7.39
CA LYS A 78 8.26 -10.32 -8.72
C LYS A 78 8.51 -9.09 -9.58
N ALA A 79 7.58 -8.13 -9.62
CA ALA A 79 7.78 -6.89 -10.36
C ALA A 79 9.00 -6.11 -9.87
N LEU A 80 9.23 -6.06 -8.56
CA LEU A 80 10.43 -5.42 -7.99
C LEU A 80 11.72 -6.18 -8.32
N ILE A 81 11.68 -7.52 -8.38
CA ILE A 81 12.82 -8.36 -8.80
C ILE A 81 13.22 -8.05 -10.24
N GLU A 82 12.25 -7.95 -11.15
CA GLU A 82 12.52 -7.56 -12.55
C GLU A 82 13.19 -6.18 -12.63
N LEU A 83 12.75 -5.23 -11.79
CA LEU A 83 13.39 -3.91 -11.71
C LEU A 83 14.82 -3.99 -11.18
N ALA A 84 15.09 -4.80 -10.15
CA ALA A 84 16.44 -5.00 -9.61
C ALA A 84 17.38 -5.60 -10.67
N LEU A 85 16.90 -6.54 -11.47
CA LEU A 85 17.64 -7.11 -12.59
C LEU A 85 17.93 -6.06 -13.67
N LEU A 86 16.92 -5.24 -14.02
CA LEU A 86 17.07 -4.17 -15.01
C LEU A 86 18.10 -3.12 -14.58
N THR A 87 18.13 -2.78 -13.29
CA THR A 87 19.09 -1.81 -12.72
C THR A 87 20.43 -2.45 -12.32
N LYS A 88 20.55 -3.78 -12.41
CA LYS A 88 21.72 -4.58 -11.99
C LYS A 88 22.07 -4.39 -10.50
N ASP A 89 21.05 -4.24 -9.66
CA ASP A 89 21.20 -4.15 -8.21
C ASP A 89 21.16 -5.55 -7.57
N GLU A 90 22.34 -6.13 -7.37
CA GLU A 90 22.47 -7.48 -6.80
C GLU A 90 21.97 -7.56 -5.36
N SER A 91 22.30 -6.56 -4.52
CA SER A 91 21.89 -6.56 -3.10
C SER A 91 20.36 -6.57 -2.99
N TRP A 92 19.72 -5.68 -3.75
CA TRP A 92 18.28 -5.55 -3.76
C TRP A 92 17.60 -6.80 -4.34
N PHE A 93 18.15 -7.39 -5.40
CA PHE A 93 17.68 -8.66 -5.95
C PHE A 93 17.70 -9.80 -4.91
N MET A 94 18.80 -9.92 -4.15
CA MET A 94 18.96 -10.98 -3.15
C MET A 94 17.97 -10.82 -2.00
N GLU A 95 17.76 -9.58 -1.52
CA GLU A 95 16.77 -9.27 -0.49
C GLU A 95 15.34 -9.61 -0.93
N LEU A 96 14.95 -9.19 -2.14
CA LEU A 96 13.62 -9.46 -2.69
C LEU A 96 13.39 -10.95 -2.96
N SER A 97 14.40 -11.66 -3.45
CA SER A 97 14.36 -13.11 -3.68
C SER A 97 14.18 -13.88 -2.38
N ALA A 98 14.88 -13.47 -1.31
CA ALA A 98 14.70 -14.03 0.02
C ALA A 98 13.28 -13.78 0.55
N LYS A 99 12.75 -12.55 0.39
CA LYS A 99 11.37 -12.22 0.78
C LYS A 99 10.34 -13.06 0.02
N LEU A 100 10.52 -13.24 -1.30
CA LEU A 100 9.65 -14.08 -2.13
C LEU A 100 9.63 -15.54 -1.65
N LYS A 101 10.80 -16.09 -1.29
CA LYS A 101 10.89 -17.45 -0.74
C LYS A 101 10.10 -17.59 0.56
N SER A 102 10.20 -16.61 1.46
CA SER A 102 9.46 -16.60 2.72
C SER A 102 7.94 -16.57 2.50
N ILE A 103 7.44 -15.74 1.57
CA ILE A 103 6.00 -15.67 1.25
C ILE A 103 5.48 -17.03 0.76
N ARG A 104 6.22 -17.70 -0.13
CA ARG A 104 5.84 -19.02 -0.66
C ARG A 104 5.85 -20.10 0.41
N GLN A 105 6.78 -20.04 1.36
CA GLN A 105 6.86 -20.98 2.48
C GLN A 105 5.63 -20.84 3.40
N VAL A 106 5.25 -19.61 3.75
CA VAL A 106 4.05 -19.34 4.56
C VAL A 106 2.77 -19.82 3.88
N ALA A 107 2.64 -19.60 2.56
CA ALA A 107 1.49 -20.09 1.80
C ALA A 107 1.38 -21.63 1.88
N LYS A 108 2.49 -22.34 1.68
CA LYS A 108 2.54 -23.81 1.74
C LYS A 108 2.21 -24.39 3.12
N GLU A 109 2.65 -23.74 4.20
CA GLU A 109 2.34 -24.14 5.57
C GLU A 109 0.86 -23.95 5.92
N SER A 110 0.24 -22.88 5.40
CA SER A 110 -1.19 -22.62 5.61
C SER A 110 -2.11 -23.64 4.90
N GLU A 111 -1.69 -24.17 3.75
CA GLU A 111 -2.42 -25.22 3.02
C GLU A 111 -2.39 -26.56 3.77
N MET A 112 -1.25 -26.92 4.38
CA MET A 112 -1.10 -28.16 5.13
C MET A 112 -1.94 -28.18 6.42
N GLN A 113 -2.17 -27.03 7.07
CA GLN A 113 -3.03 -26.95 8.25
C GLN A 113 -4.53 -27.02 7.91
N ASN A 114 -4.95 -26.43 6.80
CA ASN A 114 -6.35 -26.49 6.35
C ASN A 114 -6.75 -27.88 5.85
N ALA A 115 -5.81 -28.67 5.32
CA ALA A 115 -6.05 -30.07 4.94
C ALA A 115 -6.24 -31.03 6.14
N SER A 116 -5.86 -30.62 7.36
CA SER A 116 -5.92 -31.46 8.57
C SER A 116 -7.30 -31.47 9.26
N HIS A 117 -8.19 -30.53 8.92
CA HIS A 117 -9.57 -30.49 9.45
C HIS A 117 -10.60 -30.54 8.33
N PRO A 118 -10.92 -31.72 7.77
CA PRO A 118 -12.08 -31.86 6.92
C PRO A 118 -13.34 -31.78 7.79
N SER A 119 -14.04 -30.64 7.78
CA SER A 119 -15.39 -30.54 8.34
C SER A 119 -16.38 -31.18 7.37
N PHE A 120 -16.58 -32.50 7.51
CA PHE A 120 -17.67 -33.19 6.83
C PHE A 120 -19.00 -32.79 7.49
N GLN A 121 -19.62 -31.70 7.02
CA GLN A 121 -21.03 -31.45 7.29
C GLN A 121 -21.87 -32.22 6.27
N ASN A 122 -22.41 -33.37 6.69
CA ASN A 122 -23.34 -34.16 5.89
C ASN A 122 -24.62 -33.35 5.60
N ARG A 123 -24.98 -33.21 4.31
CA ARG A 123 -26.21 -32.56 3.83
C ARG A 123 -27.39 -33.53 3.75
N LEU A 124 -27.64 -34.28 4.81
CA LEU A 124 -28.90 -35.02 4.97
C LEU A 124 -29.53 -34.55 6.26
N GLY A 125 -30.49 -33.64 6.12
CA GLY A 125 -31.27 -33.09 7.22
C GLY A 125 -31.97 -34.22 7.97
N THR A 126 -31.88 -34.18 9.30
CA THR A 126 -32.67 -35.03 10.18
C THR A 126 -34.13 -34.59 10.07
N TYR A 127 -34.91 -35.33 9.28
CA TYR A 127 -36.37 -35.24 9.34
C TYR A 127 -36.84 -35.76 10.69
N GLY A 128 -37.57 -34.92 11.42
CA GLY A 128 -38.11 -35.24 12.73
C GLY A 128 -39.15 -36.35 12.63
N THR A 129 -38.98 -37.39 13.45
CA THR A 129 -40.04 -38.29 13.86
C THR A 129 -40.74 -37.68 15.07
N ARG A 130 -42.00 -37.28 14.88
CA ARG A 130 -43.00 -37.14 15.94
C ARG A 130 -44.01 -38.27 15.72
N ASP A 131 -44.13 -39.14 16.70
CA ASP A 131 -45.36 -39.85 17.08
C ASP A 131 -45.44 -39.81 18.61
#